data_AF-A0A382XKW8-F1
#
_entry.id   AF-A0A382XKW8-F1
#
_cell.length_a   1.000
_cell.length_b   1.000
_cell.length_c   1.000
_cell.angle_alpha   90.00
_cell.angle_beta   90.00
_cell.angle_gamma   90.00
#
_symmetry.space_group_name_H-M   'P 1'
#
loop_
_entity.id
_entity.type
_entity.pdbx_description
1 polymer ?
#
loop_
_entity_poly.entity_id
_entity_poly.type
_entity_poly.pdbx_seq_one_letter_code
_entity_poly.pdbx_strand_id
1 'polypeptide(L)'
;MTKNSLEIGKILVPDQDAANRLKRTLIQSADSASTRRNRQHFWKKFKEWCEARDASPLPAEPDTVVFYLLNQAGQEQKKSTLNNMRWAIDTTHQQHGFTAPTDDPDAKQQIKGLFRTMAEQRPEQVTQSKKKPITINQIRIMDFPKGVLGLRDKALLLLGFATGMRRSELAAVRKDHIEETEYGLRVRIPRSKSDQLGDGDSVDVIRSAMGRNQKHCPVKTV
;
A
#
# COMPACT_ATOMS: atom_id res chain seq x y z
N MET A 1 2.73 36.30 11.05
CA MET A 1 1.99 35.37 11.92
C MET A 1 1.12 36.20 12.85
N THR A 2 -0.18 36.26 12.59
CA THR A 2 -1.11 37.13 13.35
C THR A 2 -1.44 36.51 14.70
N LYS A 3 -1.58 37.34 15.73
CA LYS A 3 -1.84 36.96 17.13
C LYS A 3 -2.98 35.94 17.32
N ASN A 4 -3.93 35.86 16.39
CA ASN A 4 -5.03 34.88 16.39
C ASN A 4 -4.60 33.41 16.23
N SER A 5 -3.47 33.13 15.56
CA SER A 5 -3.00 31.75 15.39
C SER A 5 -2.41 31.14 16.66
N LEU A 6 -1.99 31.99 17.62
CA LEU A 6 -1.46 31.56 18.92
C LEU A 6 -2.57 31.23 19.94
N GLU A 7 -3.76 31.81 19.80
CA GLU A 7 -4.90 31.59 20.70
C GLU A 7 -5.62 30.26 20.44
N ILE A 8 -5.71 29.80 19.18
CA ILE A 8 -6.29 28.48 18.85
C ILE A 8 -5.44 27.34 19.45
N GLY A 9 -4.12 27.56 19.62
CA GLY A 9 -3.22 26.58 20.22
C GLY A 9 -3.41 26.37 21.72
N LYS A 10 -4.00 27.34 22.46
CA LYS A 10 -4.19 27.25 23.91
C LYS A 10 -5.47 26.52 24.32
N ILE A 11 -6.45 26.38 23.43
CA ILE A 11 -7.79 25.88 23.76
C ILE A 11 -7.90 24.35 23.62
N LEU A 12 -6.96 23.68 22.94
CA LEU A 12 -7.11 22.26 22.57
C LEU A 12 -6.25 21.25 23.35
N VAL A 13 -5.34 21.66 24.24
CA VAL A 13 -4.57 20.67 25.02
C VAL A 13 -4.14 21.20 26.40
N PRO A 14 -4.83 20.81 27.49
CA PRO A 14 -4.51 21.29 28.84
C PRO A 14 -3.28 20.62 29.50
N ASP A 15 -2.68 19.61 28.87
CA ASP A 15 -1.59 18.79 29.42
C ASP A 15 -0.48 18.56 28.38
N GLN A 16 0.77 18.85 28.75
CA GLN A 16 1.97 18.65 27.90
C GLN A 16 2.06 17.19 27.41
N ASP A 17 1.62 16.22 28.21
CA ASP A 17 1.57 14.81 27.83
C ASP A 17 0.43 14.51 26.86
N ALA A 18 -0.73 15.14 27.02
CA ALA A 18 -1.80 15.07 26.03
C ALA A 18 -1.36 15.67 24.68
N ALA A 19 -0.52 16.70 24.68
CA ALA A 19 -0.02 17.35 23.46
C ALA A 19 0.97 16.43 22.74
N ASN A 20 1.86 15.78 23.49
CA ASN A 20 2.81 14.81 22.96
C ASN A 20 2.11 13.55 22.45
N ARG A 21 1.07 13.06 23.16
CA ARG A 21 0.21 11.98 22.69
C ARG A 21 -0.49 12.34 21.38
N LEU A 22 -1.11 13.53 21.30
CA LEU A 22 -1.79 14.00 20.09
C LEU A 22 -0.82 14.15 18.91
N LYS A 23 0.37 14.73 19.11
CA LYS A 23 1.41 14.82 18.07
C LYS A 23 1.82 13.44 17.54
N ARG A 24 2.05 12.47 18.44
CA ARG A 24 2.37 11.08 18.06
C ARG A 24 1.22 10.43 17.30
N THR A 25 -0.02 10.61 17.75
CA THR A 25 -1.21 10.10 17.06
C THR A 25 -1.36 10.73 15.67
N LEU A 26 -1.11 12.03 15.51
CA LEU A 26 -1.16 12.71 14.22
C LEU A 26 -0.08 12.19 13.25
N ILE A 27 1.16 12.04 13.72
CA ILE A 27 2.26 11.43 12.94
C ILE A 27 1.91 10.01 12.50
N GLN A 28 1.31 9.21 13.39
CA GLN A 28 0.85 7.85 13.05
C GLN A 28 -0.35 7.86 12.09
N SER A 29 -1.23 8.85 12.17
CA SER A 29 -2.40 8.99 11.31
C SER A 29 -2.07 9.47 9.90
N ALA A 30 -0.89 10.07 9.69
CA ALA A 30 -0.38 10.44 8.38
C ALA A 30 -0.16 9.21 7.48
N ASP A 31 0.14 8.06 8.08
CA ASP A 31 0.25 6.80 7.36
C ASP A 31 -1.10 6.12 7.18
N SER A 32 -1.33 5.51 6.02
CA SER A 32 -2.48 4.62 5.83
C SER A 32 -2.43 3.44 6.82
N ALA A 33 -3.59 2.89 7.20
CA ALA A 33 -3.66 1.69 8.06
C ALA A 33 -2.90 0.49 7.47
N SER A 34 -2.82 0.38 6.14
CA SER A 34 -1.96 -0.62 5.46
C SER A 34 -0.48 -0.34 5.67
N THR A 35 -0.03 0.91 5.53
CA THR A 35 1.36 1.32 5.72
C THR A 35 1.82 1.04 7.15
N ARG A 36 1.00 1.39 8.15
CA ARG A 36 1.28 1.09 9.56
C ARG A 36 1.44 -0.41 9.83
N ARG A 37 0.49 -1.23 9.35
CA ARG A 37 0.56 -2.69 9.50
C ARG A 37 1.81 -3.28 8.85
N ASN A 38 2.16 -2.80 7.65
CA ASN A 38 3.36 -3.24 6.94
C ASN A 38 4.63 -2.89 7.73
N ARG A 39 4.74 -1.67 8.27
CA ARG A 39 5.86 -1.27 9.13
C ARG A 39 5.94 -2.13 10.37
N GLN A 40 4.84 -2.30 11.11
CA GLN A 40 4.79 -3.13 12.32
C GLN A 40 5.19 -4.58 12.05
N HIS A 41 4.74 -5.15 10.93
CA HIS A 41 5.08 -6.51 10.53
C HIS A 41 6.59 -6.68 10.33
N PHE A 42 7.21 -5.82 9.53
CA PHE A 42 8.65 -5.92 9.26
C PHE A 42 9.50 -5.52 10.46
N TRP A 43 9.07 -4.54 11.25
CA TRP A 43 9.73 -4.18 12.50
C TRP A 43 9.76 -5.35 13.49
N LYS A 44 8.61 -6.02 13.67
CA LYS A 44 8.53 -7.21 14.53
C LYS A 44 9.53 -8.29 14.08
N LYS A 45 9.62 -8.54 12.77
CA LYS A 45 10.56 -9.52 12.21
C LYS A 45 12.02 -9.16 12.44
N PHE A 46 12.39 -7.89 12.27
CA PHE A 46 13.73 -7.42 12.58
C PHE A 46 14.05 -7.55 14.07
N LYS A 47 13.10 -7.15 14.93
CA LYS A 47 13.26 -7.25 16.39
C LYS A 47 13.50 -8.71 16.84
N GLU A 48 12.68 -9.64 16.37
CA GLU A 48 12.84 -11.08 16.63
C GLU A 48 14.22 -11.59 16.17
N TRP A 49 14.70 -11.12 15.02
CA TRP A 49 16.01 -11.51 14.48
C TRP A 49 17.19 -10.98 15.32
N CYS A 50 17.07 -9.74 15.82
CA CYS A 50 18.05 -9.12 16.72
C CYS A 50 18.08 -9.81 18.10
N GLU A 51 16.90 -10.06 18.69
CA GLU A 51 16.77 -10.77 19.98
C GLU A 51 17.41 -12.16 19.93
N ALA A 52 17.28 -12.88 18.81
CA ALA A 52 17.91 -14.18 18.62
C ALA A 52 19.45 -14.15 18.46
N ARG A 53 20.07 -12.96 18.42
CA ARG A 53 21.51 -12.75 18.17
C ARG A 53 22.16 -11.82 19.18
N ASP A 54 21.47 -11.54 20.28
CA ASP A 54 21.91 -10.59 21.31
C ASP A 54 22.28 -9.20 20.74
N ALA A 55 21.64 -8.80 19.64
CA ALA A 55 21.85 -7.49 19.01
C ALA A 55 20.77 -6.49 19.46
N SER A 56 21.15 -5.22 19.58
CA SER A 56 20.19 -4.15 19.88
C SER A 56 19.33 -3.83 18.66
N PRO A 57 17.99 -3.96 18.72
CA PRO A 57 17.13 -3.57 17.61
C PRO A 57 16.90 -2.05 17.54
N LEU A 58 17.07 -1.31 18.64
CA LEU A 58 16.84 0.14 18.70
C LEU A 58 17.66 0.82 19.82
N PRO A 59 18.57 1.75 19.51
CA PRO A 59 19.11 1.99 18.17
C PRO A 59 19.87 0.74 17.69
N ALA A 60 19.69 0.39 16.42
CA ALA A 60 20.46 -0.64 15.75
C ALA A 60 21.69 -0.01 15.08
N GLU A 61 22.83 -0.68 15.19
CA GLU A 61 24.02 -0.33 14.42
C GLU A 61 23.77 -0.52 12.91
N PRO A 62 24.33 0.32 12.02
CA PRO A 62 24.18 0.18 10.58
C PRO A 62 24.50 -1.23 10.05
N ASP A 63 25.60 -1.81 10.53
CA ASP A 63 26.02 -3.18 10.18
C ASP A 63 25.00 -4.24 10.59
N THR A 64 24.29 -4.05 11.71
CA THR A 64 23.24 -4.98 12.16
C THR A 64 22.11 -5.06 11.14
N VAL A 65 21.72 -3.91 10.58
CA VAL A 65 20.68 -3.84 9.55
C VAL A 65 21.17 -4.45 8.23
N VAL A 66 22.43 -4.24 7.87
CA VAL A 66 23.04 -4.83 6.67
C VAL A 66 23.11 -6.35 6.77
N PHE A 67 23.56 -6.89 7.90
CA PHE A 67 23.60 -8.33 8.15
C PHE A 67 22.21 -8.95 8.14
N TYR A 68 21.21 -8.26 8.69
CA TYR A 68 19.82 -8.69 8.60
C TYR A 68 19.36 -8.79 7.14
N LEU A 69 19.57 -7.74 6.33
CA LEU A 69 19.18 -7.75 4.92
C LEU A 69 19.93 -8.83 4.12
N LEU A 70 21.21 -9.06 4.41
CA LEU A 70 21.99 -10.13 3.81
C LEU A 70 21.42 -11.51 4.18
N ASN A 71 21.08 -11.73 5.46
CA ASN A 71 20.47 -12.98 5.91
C ASN A 71 19.12 -13.24 5.23
N GLN A 72 18.28 -12.20 5.12
CA GLN A 72 16.99 -12.30 4.45
C GLN A 72 17.14 -12.54 2.93
N ALA A 73 18.15 -11.95 2.29
CA ALA A 73 18.48 -12.26 0.89
C ALA A 73 18.95 -13.72 0.73
N GLY A 74 19.69 -14.24 1.71
CA GLY A 74 20.06 -15.65 1.80
C GLY A 74 18.85 -16.60 1.85
N GLN A 75 17.76 -16.16 2.50
CA GLN A 75 16.45 -16.84 2.53
C GLN A 75 15.56 -16.50 1.32
N GLU A 76 16.16 -16.14 0.19
CA GLU A 76 15.49 -15.91 -1.10
C GLU A 76 14.44 -14.78 -1.09
N GLN A 77 14.54 -13.84 -0.14
CA GLN A 77 13.64 -12.69 -0.12
C GLN A 77 13.93 -11.76 -1.30
N LYS A 78 12.87 -11.35 -2.00
CA LYS A 78 12.97 -10.44 -3.15
C LYS A 78 13.43 -9.05 -2.72
N LYS A 79 14.11 -8.35 -3.64
CA LYS A 79 14.58 -6.96 -3.45
C LYS A 79 13.47 -6.02 -2.95
N SER A 80 12.24 -6.16 -3.46
CA SER A 80 11.10 -5.35 -3.00
C SER A 80 10.77 -5.57 -1.53
N THR A 81 10.88 -6.81 -1.05
CA THR A 81 10.65 -7.16 0.35
C THR A 81 11.78 -6.62 1.23
N LEU A 82 13.04 -6.78 0.79
CA LEU A 82 14.21 -6.23 1.49
C LEU A 82 14.14 -4.70 1.62
N ASN A 83 13.70 -4.00 0.56
CA ASN A 83 13.46 -2.57 0.63
C ASN A 83 12.35 -2.19 1.62
N ASN A 84 11.27 -2.98 1.72
CA ASN A 84 10.23 -2.75 2.72
C ASN A 84 10.73 -3.02 4.16
N MET A 85 11.56 -4.04 4.34
CA MET A 85 12.22 -4.31 5.63
C MET A 85 13.10 -3.14 6.04
N ARG A 86 14.00 -2.71 5.15
CA ARG A 86 14.85 -1.52 5.32
C ARG A 86 14.01 -0.29 5.69
N TRP A 87 13.01 0.05 4.86
CA TRP A 87 12.14 1.20 5.10
C TRP A 87 11.46 1.14 6.47
N ALA A 88 10.97 -0.04 6.87
CA ALA A 88 10.32 -0.20 8.17
C ALA A 88 11.29 0.03 9.34
N ILE A 89 12.53 -0.44 9.22
CA ILE A 89 13.60 -0.24 10.21
C ILE A 89 13.96 1.25 10.30
N ASP A 90 14.31 1.88 9.17
CA ASP A 90 14.69 3.29 9.10
C ASP A 90 13.59 4.20 9.64
N THR A 91 12.35 4.00 9.18
CA THR A 91 11.19 4.79 9.62
C THR A 91 10.94 4.63 11.12
N THR A 92 11.14 3.43 11.66
CA THR A 92 10.95 3.19 13.11
C THR A 92 12.03 3.90 13.92
N HIS A 93 13.29 3.92 13.46
CA HIS A 93 14.37 4.69 14.11
C HIS A 93 14.07 6.19 14.12
N GLN A 94 13.69 6.74 12.96
CA GLN A 94 13.30 8.14 12.82
C GLN A 94 12.12 8.52 13.74
N GLN A 95 11.13 7.63 13.89
CA GLN A 95 10.00 7.85 14.80
C GLN A 95 10.39 7.86 16.29
N HIS A 96 11.52 7.24 16.65
CA HIS A 96 12.07 7.27 18.00
C HIS A 96 13.14 8.36 18.18
N GLY A 97 13.34 9.22 17.18
CA GLY A 97 14.29 10.34 17.23
C GLY A 97 15.74 9.95 16.91
N PHE A 98 15.98 8.73 16.42
CA PHE A 98 17.30 8.29 15.97
C PHE A 98 17.49 8.56 14.48
N THR A 99 18.74 8.61 14.04
CA THR A 99 19.08 8.56 12.62
C THR A 99 18.69 7.21 12.04
N ALA A 100 18.33 7.18 10.75
CA ALA A 100 18.08 5.93 10.06
C ALA A 100 19.41 5.15 9.95
N PRO A 101 19.50 3.88 10.39
CA PRO A 101 20.76 3.14 10.34
C PRO A 101 21.29 3.01 8.91
N THR A 102 20.41 2.91 7.91
CA THR A 102 20.84 2.83 6.51
C THR A 102 21.11 4.19 5.85
N ASP A 103 21.10 5.28 6.62
CA ASP A 103 21.62 6.57 6.15
C ASP A 103 23.14 6.67 6.25
N ASP A 104 23.77 5.79 7.03
CA ASP A 104 25.20 5.62 7.11
C ASP A 104 25.83 5.36 5.71
N PRO A 105 26.95 6.04 5.35
CA PRO A 105 27.58 5.89 4.05
C PRO A 105 28.03 4.47 3.71
N ASP A 106 28.57 3.73 4.69
CA ASP A 106 29.09 2.39 4.47
C ASP A 106 27.94 1.39 4.31
N ALA A 107 26.90 1.51 5.14
CA ALA A 107 25.67 0.73 4.99
C ALA A 107 25.00 0.96 3.62
N LYS A 108 24.97 2.22 3.14
CA LYS A 108 24.48 2.54 1.78
C LYS A 108 25.27 1.80 0.70
N GLN A 109 26.60 1.78 0.81
CA GLN A 109 27.45 1.08 -0.16
C GLN A 109 27.26 -0.44 -0.09
N GLN A 110 27.23 -1.02 1.11
CA GLN A 110 27.02 -2.45 1.32
C GLN A 110 25.67 -2.93 0.77
N ILE A 111 24.58 -2.20 1.06
CA ILE A 111 23.23 -2.53 0.54
C ILE A 111 23.18 -2.41 -0.99
N LYS A 112 23.84 -1.40 -1.56
CA LYS A 112 23.98 -1.28 -3.02
C LYS A 112 24.72 -2.48 -3.60
N GLY A 113 25.81 -2.90 -2.96
CA GLY A 113 26.58 -4.10 -3.31
C GLY A 113 25.71 -5.36 -3.27
N LEU A 114 24.98 -5.58 -2.17
CA LEU A 114 24.04 -6.69 -2.00
C LEU A 114 23.05 -6.76 -3.18
N PHE A 115 22.38 -5.66 -3.51
CA PHE A 115 21.41 -5.67 -4.61
C PHE A 115 22.05 -5.85 -6.00
N ARG A 116 23.30 -5.44 -6.20
CA ARG A 116 24.04 -5.72 -7.43
C ARG A 116 24.36 -7.21 -7.55
N THR A 117 24.91 -7.80 -6.49
CA THR A 117 25.20 -9.24 -6.45
C THR A 117 23.92 -10.08 -6.62
N MET A 118 22.81 -9.68 -5.99
CA MET A 118 21.52 -10.33 -6.22
C MET A 118 21.08 -10.24 -7.69
N ALA A 119 21.28 -9.11 -8.36
CA ALA A 119 20.89 -8.95 -9.76
C ALA A 119 21.72 -9.85 -10.69
N GLU A 120 23.00 -10.06 -10.36
CA GLU A 120 23.92 -10.92 -11.12
C GLU A 120 23.64 -12.41 -10.88
N GLN A 121 23.43 -12.82 -9.63
CA GLN A 121 23.33 -14.23 -9.26
C GLN A 121 21.89 -14.77 -9.27
N ARG A 122 20.91 -13.90 -9.01
CA ARG A 122 19.49 -14.24 -8.79
C ARG A 122 18.57 -13.19 -9.40
N PRO A 123 18.64 -12.94 -10.72
CA PRO A 123 17.93 -11.86 -11.39
C PRO A 123 16.40 -11.90 -11.17
N GLU A 124 15.82 -13.07 -10.96
CA GLU A 124 14.40 -13.28 -10.64
C GLU A 124 13.98 -12.73 -9.27
N GLN A 125 14.91 -12.60 -8.32
CA GLN A 125 14.66 -12.00 -7.01
C GLN A 125 14.71 -10.45 -7.05
N VAL A 126 15.34 -9.88 -8.08
CA VAL A 126 15.44 -8.44 -8.30
C VAL A 126 14.36 -7.96 -9.27
N THR A 127 14.09 -8.73 -10.31
CA THR A 127 13.18 -8.35 -11.39
C THR A 127 11.73 -8.48 -10.93
N GLN A 128 10.96 -7.41 -11.06
CA GLN A 128 9.52 -7.47 -10.88
C GLN A 128 8.88 -8.12 -12.11
N SER A 129 8.57 -9.41 -12.03
CA SER A 129 7.71 -10.06 -13.01
C SER A 129 6.31 -9.45 -12.93
N LYS A 130 5.98 -8.58 -13.90
CA LYS A 130 4.64 -8.04 -14.05
C LYS A 130 3.75 -9.15 -14.61
N LYS A 131 2.64 -9.44 -13.93
CA LYS A 131 1.61 -10.30 -14.53
C LYS A 131 1.09 -9.64 -15.80
N LYS A 132 0.85 -10.44 -16.84
CA LYS A 132 0.21 -9.94 -18.07
C LYS A 132 -1.15 -9.35 -17.72
N PRO A 133 -1.53 -8.18 -18.24
CA PRO A 133 -2.86 -7.63 -18.07
C PRO A 133 -3.91 -8.63 -18.55
N ILE A 134 -5.02 -8.74 -17.82
CA ILE A 134 -6.18 -9.46 -18.31
C ILE A 134 -6.75 -8.71 -19.52
N THR A 135 -7.22 -9.44 -20.52
CA THR A 135 -7.86 -8.88 -21.71
C THR A 135 -9.37 -9.12 -21.68
N ILE A 136 -10.13 -8.28 -22.38
CA ILE A 136 -11.58 -8.50 -22.52
C ILE A 136 -11.91 -9.86 -23.16
N ASN A 137 -11.07 -10.37 -24.07
CA ASN A 137 -11.26 -11.68 -24.69
C ASN A 137 -11.11 -12.82 -23.67
N GLN A 138 -10.17 -12.70 -22.72
CA GLN A 138 -10.05 -13.67 -21.63
C GLN A 138 -11.26 -13.61 -20.70
N ILE A 139 -11.74 -12.42 -20.35
CA ILE A 139 -12.96 -12.28 -19.53
C ILE A 139 -14.17 -12.91 -20.23
N ARG A 140 -14.25 -12.80 -21.56
CA ARG A 140 -15.38 -13.33 -22.34
C ARG A 140 -15.54 -14.84 -22.24
N ILE A 141 -14.44 -15.56 -22.11
CA ILE A 141 -14.41 -17.03 -22.03
C ILE A 141 -14.39 -17.55 -20.58
N MET A 142 -14.34 -16.66 -19.58
CA MET A 142 -14.42 -17.07 -18.18
C MET A 142 -15.81 -17.59 -17.86
N ASP A 143 -15.85 -18.75 -17.23
CA ASP A 143 -17.07 -19.28 -16.62
C ASP A 143 -17.20 -18.75 -15.20
N PHE A 144 -18.41 -18.27 -14.87
CA PHE A 144 -18.73 -17.77 -13.55
C PHE A 144 -19.77 -18.71 -12.93
N PRO A 145 -19.57 -19.16 -11.67
CA PRO A 145 -20.53 -20.01 -11.01
C PRO A 145 -21.95 -19.43 -11.04
N LYS A 146 -22.98 -20.29 -11.13
CA LYS A 146 -24.37 -19.81 -11.03
C LYS A 146 -24.65 -19.26 -9.63
N GLY A 147 -25.60 -18.32 -9.55
CA GLY A 147 -26.04 -17.72 -8.30
C GLY A 147 -25.32 -16.41 -7.94
N VAL A 148 -25.63 -15.89 -6.76
CA VAL A 148 -25.24 -14.54 -6.34
C VAL A 148 -23.73 -14.33 -6.25
N LEU A 149 -22.96 -15.37 -5.91
CA LEU A 149 -21.50 -15.27 -5.82
C LEU A 149 -20.84 -15.08 -7.19
N GLY A 150 -21.26 -15.84 -8.20
CA GLY A 150 -20.71 -15.66 -9.54
C GLY A 150 -21.20 -14.39 -10.22
N LEU A 151 -22.43 -13.93 -9.94
CA LEU A 151 -22.88 -12.60 -10.36
C LEU A 151 -22.00 -11.49 -9.76
N ARG A 152 -21.72 -11.56 -8.45
CA ARG A 152 -20.82 -10.62 -7.77
C ARG A 152 -19.42 -10.63 -8.38
N ASP A 153 -18.83 -11.81 -8.56
CA ASP A 153 -17.46 -11.92 -9.07
C ASP A 153 -17.36 -11.43 -10.52
N LYS A 154 -18.39 -11.70 -11.34
CA LYS A 154 -18.52 -11.16 -12.70
C LYS A 154 -18.65 -9.64 -12.69
N ALA A 155 -19.48 -9.08 -11.82
CA ALA A 155 -19.64 -7.64 -11.66
C ALA A 155 -18.33 -6.96 -11.26
N LEU A 156 -17.65 -7.49 -10.25
CA LEU A 156 -16.36 -6.99 -9.79
C LEU A 156 -15.29 -7.02 -10.90
N LEU A 157 -15.23 -8.10 -11.68
CA LEU A 157 -14.24 -8.22 -12.74
C LEU A 157 -14.53 -7.28 -13.91
N LEU A 158 -15.79 -7.19 -14.36
CA LEU A 158 -16.17 -6.32 -15.47
C LEU A 158 -16.09 -4.85 -15.09
N LEU A 159 -16.55 -4.49 -13.89
CA LEU A 159 -16.47 -3.12 -13.39
C LEU A 159 -15.01 -2.72 -13.17
N GLY A 160 -14.20 -3.58 -12.56
CA GLY A 160 -12.76 -3.33 -12.40
C GLY A 160 -12.02 -3.21 -13.72
N PHE A 161 -12.37 -4.02 -14.72
CA PHE A 161 -11.79 -3.93 -16.06
C PHE A 161 -12.18 -2.61 -16.76
N ALA A 162 -13.45 -2.21 -16.67
CA ALA A 162 -13.95 -1.00 -17.33
C ALA A 162 -13.44 0.29 -16.70
N THR A 163 -13.25 0.30 -15.38
CA THR A 163 -12.86 1.50 -14.62
C THR A 163 -11.36 1.61 -14.38
N GLY A 164 -10.60 0.51 -14.43
CA GLY A 164 -9.19 0.49 -14.05
C GLY A 164 -8.93 0.71 -12.56
N MET A 165 -9.99 0.68 -11.73
CA MET A 165 -9.90 0.88 -10.29
C MET A 165 -9.03 -0.18 -9.62
N ARG A 166 -8.31 0.23 -8.58
CA ARG A 166 -7.53 -0.69 -7.74
C ARG A 166 -8.48 -1.59 -6.96
N ARG A 167 -7.99 -2.79 -6.60
CA ARG A 167 -8.75 -3.77 -5.79
C ARG A 167 -9.40 -3.16 -4.53
N SER A 168 -8.68 -2.30 -3.80
CA SER A 168 -9.20 -1.66 -2.60
C SER A 168 -10.24 -0.59 -2.87
N GLU A 169 -10.17 0.06 -4.03
CA GLU A 169 -11.16 1.05 -4.46
C GLU A 169 -12.47 0.33 -4.81
N LEU A 170 -12.41 -0.74 -5.61
CA LEU A 170 -13.58 -1.58 -5.94
C LEU A 170 -14.24 -2.18 -4.69
N ALA A 171 -13.44 -2.69 -3.75
CA ALA A 171 -13.96 -3.26 -2.51
C ALA A 171 -14.60 -2.22 -1.57
N ALA A 172 -14.31 -0.93 -1.75
CA ALA A 172 -14.87 0.16 -0.97
C ALA A 172 -16.10 0.81 -1.63
N VAL A 173 -16.41 0.48 -2.89
CA VAL A 173 -17.63 0.94 -3.56
C VAL A 173 -18.85 0.38 -2.83
N ARG A 174 -19.83 1.26 -2.60
CA ARG A 174 -21.13 0.94 -2.01
C ARG A 174 -22.22 1.41 -2.96
N LYS A 175 -23.46 0.96 -2.74
CA LYS A 175 -24.61 1.32 -3.59
C LYS A 175 -24.80 2.84 -3.69
N ASP A 176 -24.60 3.58 -2.61
CA ASP A 176 -24.67 5.05 -2.55
C ASP A 176 -23.55 5.77 -3.33
N HIS A 177 -22.55 5.05 -3.80
CA HIS A 177 -21.49 5.59 -4.65
C HIS A 177 -21.77 5.38 -6.15
N ILE A 178 -22.89 4.77 -6.50
CA ILE A 178 -23.24 4.43 -7.88
C ILE A 178 -24.45 5.24 -8.28
N GLU A 179 -24.28 6.07 -9.30
CA GLU A 179 -25.33 6.87 -9.90
C GLU A 179 -25.63 6.31 -11.30
N GLU A 180 -26.90 6.05 -11.60
CA GLU A 180 -27.31 5.74 -12.97
C GLU A 180 -27.37 7.01 -13.80
N THR A 181 -26.77 6.98 -14.97
CA THR A 181 -26.78 8.09 -15.93
C THR A 181 -27.44 7.65 -17.23
N GLU A 182 -27.75 8.59 -18.12
CA GLU A 182 -28.32 8.28 -19.43
C GLU A 182 -27.43 7.35 -20.28
N TYR A 183 -26.11 7.40 -20.06
CA TYR A 183 -25.13 6.60 -20.80
C TYR A 183 -24.68 5.31 -20.07
N GLY A 184 -25.00 5.13 -18.79
CA GLY A 184 -24.53 3.99 -18.01
C GLY A 184 -24.51 4.25 -16.51
N LEU A 185 -23.34 4.12 -15.89
CA LEU A 185 -23.13 4.38 -14.46
C LEU A 185 -22.04 5.41 -14.27
N ARG A 186 -22.15 6.20 -13.21
CA ARG A 186 -21.06 6.98 -12.63
C ARG A 186 -20.71 6.36 -11.27
N VAL A 187 -19.46 5.95 -11.09
CA VAL A 187 -18.98 5.33 -9.86
C VAL A 187 -18.04 6.28 -9.14
N ARG A 188 -18.46 6.75 -7.96
CA ARG A 188 -17.64 7.56 -7.09
C ARG A 188 -16.61 6.68 -6.37
N ILE A 189 -15.35 7.08 -6.42
CA ILE A 189 -14.24 6.46 -5.69
C ILE A 189 -14.12 7.18 -4.35
N PRO A 190 -14.50 6.55 -3.22
CA PRO A 190 -14.56 7.24 -1.94
C PRO A 190 -13.18 7.54 -1.36
N ARG A 191 -12.19 6.69 -1.64
CA ARG A 191 -10.79 6.85 -1.24
C ARG A 191 -9.89 6.13 -2.24
N SER A 192 -8.78 6.74 -2.61
CA SER A 192 -7.75 6.12 -3.44
C SER A 192 -6.39 6.18 -2.74
N LYS A 193 -5.36 5.55 -3.31
CA LYS A 193 -4.01 5.66 -2.77
C LYS A 193 -3.52 7.13 -2.75
N SER A 194 -3.82 7.88 -3.80
CA SER A 194 -3.42 9.29 -3.99
C SER A 194 -4.41 10.30 -3.43
N ASP A 195 -5.66 9.90 -3.19
CA ASP A 195 -6.70 10.70 -2.54
C ASP A 195 -7.13 10.01 -1.24
N GLN A 196 -6.35 10.24 -0.18
CA GLN A 196 -6.65 9.72 1.17
C GLN A 196 -7.68 10.56 1.91
N LEU A 197 -7.85 11.83 1.51
CA LEU A 197 -8.82 12.77 2.10
C LEU A 197 -10.24 12.49 1.59
N GLY A 198 -10.36 11.87 0.42
CA GLY A 198 -11.64 11.49 -0.18
C GLY A 198 -12.35 12.68 -0.81
N ASP A 199 -11.58 13.62 -1.38
CA ASP A 199 -12.12 14.75 -2.14
C ASP A 199 -12.97 14.27 -3.33
N GLY A 200 -12.76 13.01 -3.73
CA GLY A 200 -13.70 12.24 -4.52
C GLY A 200 -13.29 12.26 -5.98
N ASP A 201 -12.88 11.10 -6.47
CA ASP A 201 -12.74 10.84 -7.91
C ASP A 201 -13.98 10.10 -8.41
N SER A 202 -14.33 10.20 -9.68
CA SER A 202 -15.47 9.48 -10.26
C SER A 202 -15.11 8.95 -11.63
N VAL A 203 -15.55 7.72 -11.91
CA VAL A 203 -15.32 7.07 -13.19
C VAL A 203 -16.66 6.72 -13.83
N ASP A 204 -16.84 7.17 -15.07
CA ASP A 204 -18.02 6.85 -15.86
C ASP A 204 -17.83 5.50 -16.56
N VAL A 205 -18.87 4.67 -16.48
CA VAL A 205 -18.94 3.33 -17.04
C VAL A 205 -20.05 3.31 -18.07
N ILE A 206 -19.66 3.27 -19.34
CA ILE A 206 -20.60 3.34 -20.46
C ILE A 206 -21.31 1.99 -20.64
N ARG A 207 -22.63 2.05 -20.77
CA ARG A 207 -23.46 0.90 -21.09
C ARG A 207 -23.14 0.43 -22.51
N SER A 208 -22.91 -0.87 -22.68
CA SER A 208 -22.74 -1.45 -24.01
C SER A 208 -24.03 -1.32 -24.81
N ALA A 209 -24.01 -0.48 -25.85
CA ALA A 209 -25.18 -0.15 -26.66
C ALA A 209 -25.64 -1.30 -27.57
N MET A 210 -24.72 -2.08 -28.19
CA MET A 210 -25.07 -3.16 -29.12
C MET A 210 -24.01 -4.29 -29.21
N GLY A 211 -24.45 -5.46 -29.71
CA GLY A 211 -23.59 -6.53 -30.21
C GLY A 211 -23.13 -7.59 -29.19
N ARG A 212 -22.04 -8.28 -29.52
CA ARG A 212 -21.44 -9.43 -28.79
C ARG A 212 -21.11 -9.18 -27.31
N ASN A 213 -21.18 -7.94 -26.83
CA ASN A 213 -20.74 -7.51 -25.51
C ASN A 213 -21.87 -7.38 -24.49
N GLN A 214 -23.14 -7.59 -24.86
CA GLN A 214 -24.23 -7.42 -23.90
C GLN A 214 -24.13 -8.33 -22.68
N LYS A 215 -23.62 -9.55 -22.86
CA LYS A 215 -23.39 -10.51 -21.75
C LYS A 215 -22.23 -10.12 -20.84
N HIS A 216 -21.40 -9.16 -21.25
CA HIS A 216 -20.20 -8.67 -20.55
C HIS A 216 -20.26 -7.15 -20.34
N CYS A 217 -21.47 -6.59 -20.34
CA CYS A 217 -21.69 -5.17 -20.05
C CYS A 217 -21.55 -4.94 -18.54
N PRO A 218 -20.57 -4.15 -18.07
CA PRO A 218 -20.37 -3.90 -16.64
C PRO A 218 -21.61 -3.26 -15.99
N VAL A 219 -22.31 -2.40 -16.72
CA VAL A 219 -23.54 -1.73 -16.26
C VAL A 219 -24.70 -2.71 -16.02
N LYS A 220 -24.76 -3.84 -16.74
CA LYS A 220 -25.83 -4.84 -16.53
C LYS A 220 -25.54 -5.81 -15.38
N THR A 221 -24.33 -5.78 -14.84
CA THR A 221 -23.89 -6.73 -13.78
C THR A 221 -23.88 -6.11 -12.38
N VAL A 222 -24.03 -4.79 -12.30
CA VAL A 222 -24.16 -4.01 -11.06
C VAL A 222 -25.64 -3.79 -10.81
#